data_AF-A0A9P5ZVH2-F1
#
_entry.id   AF-A0A9P5ZVH2-F1
#
_cell.length_a   1.000
_cell.length_b   1.000
_cell.length_c   1.000
_cell.angle_alpha   90.00
_cell.angle_beta   90.00
_cell.angle_gamma   90.00
#
_symmetry.space_group_name_H-M   'P 1'
#
loop_
_entity.id
_entity.type
_entity.pdbx_description
1 polymer ?
#
loop_
_entity_poly.entity_id
_entity_poly.type
_entity_poly.pdbx_seq_one_letter_code
_entity_poly.pdbx_strand_id
1 'polypeptide(L)'
;MGVRAKVEQSAPNRLPTMGEGDVDASILWDWFTKSENFLRHKNTPPQDMVKTVAYGMSSTYKDQMRSLFLPTDWEYTARMAVLRLKQGLRPFMDFALELMGKNNLLAGTTSFMNDDFIRDAIEAGMEPDLAQECHRENTNRLSEFRPWLDEVKRLDERR
;
A
#
# COMPACT_ATOMS: atom_id res chain seq x y z
N MET A 1 -11.04 28.15 15.63
CA MET A 1 -9.76 27.50 16.02
C MET A 1 -10.06 26.02 16.18
N GLY A 2 -9.51 25.17 15.32
CA GLY A 2 -9.77 23.73 15.39
C GLY A 2 -9.08 23.08 16.59
N VAL A 3 -9.58 21.92 17.01
CA VAL A 3 -8.99 21.12 18.09
C VAL A 3 -7.68 20.55 17.57
N ARG A 4 -6.55 20.77 18.25
CA ARG A 4 -5.23 20.27 17.82
C ARG A 4 -5.12 18.75 18.04
N ALA A 5 -4.60 18.04 17.03
CA ALA A 5 -4.33 16.60 17.14
C ALA A 5 -3.28 16.32 18.22
N LYS A 6 -3.36 15.13 18.82
CA LYS A 6 -2.43 14.67 19.87
C LYS A 6 -1.82 13.34 19.48
N VAL A 7 -0.54 13.14 19.79
CA VAL A 7 0.13 11.86 19.61
C VAL A 7 0.19 11.13 20.94
N GLU A 8 -0.51 10.02 21.03
CA GLU A 8 -0.58 9.18 22.22
C GLU A 8 0.27 7.93 22.04
N GLN A 9 1.06 7.60 23.07
CA GLN A 9 1.85 6.38 23.12
C GLN A 9 1.96 5.96 24.59
N SER A 10 1.25 4.90 24.97
CA SER A 10 1.20 4.44 26.37
C SER A 10 2.50 3.81 26.86
N ALA A 11 3.34 3.30 25.97
CA ALA A 11 4.68 2.80 26.28
C ALA A 11 5.58 2.78 25.02
N PRO A 12 6.92 2.81 25.16
CA PRO A 12 7.85 2.82 24.01
C PRO A 12 7.71 1.63 23.06
N ASN A 13 7.18 0.49 23.52
CA ASN A 13 6.92 -0.70 22.71
C ASN A 13 5.49 -0.80 22.16
N ARG A 14 4.68 0.25 22.36
CA ARG A 14 3.31 0.37 21.84
C ARG A 14 3.29 1.32 20.65
N LEU A 15 2.41 1.00 19.70
CA LEU A 15 2.25 1.78 18.49
C LEU A 15 1.74 3.18 18.86
N PRO A 16 2.41 4.26 18.42
CA PRO A 16 1.90 5.60 18.63
C PRO A 16 0.66 5.82 17.78
N THR A 17 -0.37 6.38 18.40
CA THR A 17 -1.64 6.71 17.76
C THR A 17 -1.78 8.22 17.66
N MET A 18 -2.11 8.72 16.48
CA MET A 18 -2.47 10.13 16.32
C MET A 18 -3.98 10.30 16.47
N GLY A 19 -4.38 11.03 17.51
CA GLY A 19 -5.75 11.42 17.79
C GLY A 19 -6.27 12.49 16.84
N GLU A 20 -7.58 12.72 16.89
CA GLU A 20 -8.27 13.61 15.96
C GLU A 20 -7.94 15.09 16.22
N GLY A 21 -7.75 15.87 15.15
CA GLY A 21 -7.57 17.32 15.24
C GLY A 21 -6.68 17.93 14.15
N ASP A 22 -6.45 19.24 14.23
CA ASP A 22 -5.55 19.98 13.35
C ASP A 22 -4.10 19.50 13.53
N VAL A 23 -3.46 19.21 12.40
CA VAL A 23 -2.11 18.63 12.36
C VAL A 23 -1.15 19.66 11.79
N ASP A 24 -0.07 19.90 12.52
CA ASP A 24 1.02 20.76 12.10
C ASP A 24 2.33 19.96 12.00
N ALA A 25 3.40 20.61 11.52
CA ALA A 25 4.71 20.00 11.34
C ALA A 25 5.29 19.40 12.64
N SER A 26 4.95 19.97 13.80
CA SER A 26 5.42 19.46 15.10
C SER A 26 4.68 18.20 15.54
N ILE A 27 3.38 18.09 15.25
CA ILE A 27 2.59 16.87 15.49
C ILE A 27 3.07 15.73 14.61
N LEU A 28 3.38 16.03 13.34
CA LEU A 28 3.99 15.08 12.41
C LEU A 28 5.35 14.58 12.90
N TRP A 29 6.20 15.50 13.35
CA TRP A 29 7.53 15.17 13.86
C TRP A 29 7.47 14.32 15.14
N ASP A 30 6.54 14.62 16.05
CA ASP A 30 6.36 13.85 17.29
C ASP A 30 5.88 12.42 16.99
N TRP A 31 4.93 12.26 16.07
CA TRP A 31 4.47 10.94 15.64
C TRP A 31 5.54 10.14 14.91
N PHE A 32 6.32 10.79 14.03
CA PHE A 32 7.45 10.17 13.35
C PHE A 32 8.48 9.65 14.36
N THR A 33 8.89 10.50 15.31
CA THR A 33 9.89 10.15 16.34
C THR A 33 9.42 9.00 17.23
N LYS A 34 8.15 9.01 17.64
CA LYS A 34 7.56 7.92 18.44
C LYS A 34 7.42 6.61 17.65
N SER A 35 7.17 6.71 16.34
CA SER A 35 7.09 5.54 15.45
C SER A 35 8.46 4.90 15.25
N GLU A 36 9.49 5.72 15.07
CA GLU A 36 10.88 5.28 14.98
C GLU A 36 11.32 4.57 16.27
N ASN A 37 11.03 5.15 17.44
CA ASN A 37 11.32 4.54 18.73
C ASN A 37 10.59 3.20 18.91
N PHE A 38 9.32 3.12 18.51
CA PHE A 38 8.55 1.88 18.54
C PHE A 38 9.19 0.79 17.67
N LEU A 39 9.57 1.11 16.43
CA LEU A 39 10.20 0.15 15.51
C LEU A 39 11.54 -0.36 16.04
N ARG A 40 12.36 0.53 16.63
CA ARG A 40 13.63 0.18 17.28
C ARG A 40 13.44 -0.80 18.45
N HIS A 41 12.39 -0.61 19.25
CA HIS A 41 12.11 -1.50 20.38
C HIS A 41 11.47 -2.84 19.97
N LYS A 42 10.67 -2.86 18.91
CA LYS A 42 9.98 -4.07 18.44
C LYS A 42 10.85 -4.99 17.58
N ASN A 43 12.00 -4.50 17.10
CA ASN A 43 12.84 -5.20 16.12
C ASN A 43 12.02 -5.69 14.91
N THR A 44 11.11 -4.84 14.43
CA THR A 44 10.16 -5.19 13.37
C THR A 44 10.93 -5.50 12.07
N PRO A 45 10.62 -6.60 11.36
CA PRO A 45 11.23 -6.88 10.07
C PRO A 45 10.97 -5.75 9.05
N PRO A 46 11.92 -5.41 8.17
CA PRO A 46 11.78 -4.30 7.22
C PRO A 46 10.48 -4.33 6.40
N GLN A 47 10.03 -5.52 5.99
CA GLN A 47 8.81 -5.73 5.22
C GLN A 47 7.51 -5.36 5.98
N ASP A 48 7.54 -5.36 7.31
CA ASP A 48 6.37 -5.12 8.16
C ASP A 48 6.37 -3.71 8.78
N MET A 49 7.48 -2.97 8.68
CA MET A 49 7.61 -1.62 9.25
C MET A 49 6.58 -0.66 8.66
N VAL A 50 6.42 -0.63 7.34
CA VAL A 50 5.50 0.28 6.63
C VAL A 50 4.06 0.02 7.04
N LYS A 51 3.65 -1.25 7.09
CA LYS A 51 2.30 -1.63 7.55
C LYS A 51 2.08 -1.21 8.99
N THR A 52 3.04 -1.49 9.87
CA THR A 52 2.92 -1.22 11.30
C THR A 52 2.80 0.28 11.59
N VAL A 53 3.61 1.10 10.93
CA VAL A 53 3.54 2.56 11.01
C VAL A 53 2.22 3.08 10.42
N ALA A 54 1.76 2.54 9.28
CA ALA A 54 0.49 2.91 8.68
C ALA A 54 -0.75 2.53 9.53
N TYR A 55 -0.65 1.52 10.41
CA TYR A 55 -1.68 1.19 11.40
C TYR A 55 -1.76 2.21 12.55
N GLY A 56 -0.68 2.93 12.85
CA GLY A 56 -0.65 3.96 13.90
C GLY A 56 -1.34 5.27 13.49
N MET A 57 -1.64 5.40 12.20
CA MET A 57 -2.46 6.49 11.67
C MET A 57 -3.94 6.10 11.76
N SER A 58 -4.73 6.84 12.56
CA SER A 58 -6.18 6.67 12.62
C SER A 58 -6.84 6.88 11.25
N SER A 59 -7.99 6.23 11.00
CA SER A 59 -8.76 6.41 9.76
C SER A 59 -9.15 7.87 9.54
N THR A 60 -9.59 8.55 10.62
CA THR A 60 -9.94 9.98 10.60
C THR A 60 -8.77 10.86 10.13
N TYR A 61 -7.55 10.55 10.57
CA TYR A 61 -6.35 11.28 10.15
C TYR A 61 -5.99 11.04 8.69
N LYS A 62 -6.13 9.80 8.18
CA LYS A 62 -5.91 9.49 6.76
C LYS A 62 -6.87 10.30 5.88
N ASP A 63 -8.12 10.44 6.30
CA ASP A 63 -9.12 11.20 5.54
C ASP A 63 -8.88 12.72 5.63
N GLN A 64 -8.45 13.24 6.77
CA GLN A 64 -8.02 14.64 6.90
C GLN A 64 -6.77 14.94 6.04
N MET A 65 -5.78 14.06 6.04
CA MET A 65 -4.59 14.20 5.21
C MET A 65 -4.92 14.16 3.73
N ARG A 66 -5.83 13.26 3.32
CA ARG A 66 -6.36 13.24 1.94
C ARG A 66 -7.03 14.56 1.58
N SER A 67 -7.90 15.08 2.46
CA SER A 67 -8.63 16.33 2.25
C SER A 67 -7.71 17.56 2.18
N LEU A 68 -6.66 17.61 2.99
CA LEU A 68 -5.76 18.77 3.08
C LEU A 68 -4.67 18.78 2.00
N PHE A 69 -4.16 17.61 1.61
CA PHE A 69 -2.94 17.52 0.78
C PHE A 69 -3.18 16.95 -0.62
N LEU A 70 -4.31 16.29 -0.89
CA LEU A 70 -4.57 15.71 -2.20
C LEU A 70 -5.48 16.62 -3.04
N PRO A 71 -5.18 16.77 -4.35
CA PRO A 71 -6.06 17.47 -5.28
C PRO A 71 -7.47 16.87 -5.32
N THR A 72 -8.50 17.65 -5.68
CA THR A 72 -9.89 17.16 -5.72
C THR A 72 -10.08 15.91 -6.59
N ASP A 73 -9.28 15.72 -7.64
CA ASP A 73 -9.31 14.60 -8.58
C ASP A 73 -8.30 13.49 -8.25
N TRP A 74 -7.74 13.47 -7.04
CA TRP A 74 -6.71 12.51 -6.64
C TRP A 74 -7.17 11.05 -6.75
N GLU A 75 -8.41 10.76 -6.37
CA GLU A 75 -8.94 9.39 -6.38
C GLU A 75 -9.02 8.85 -7.81
N TYR A 76 -9.52 9.68 -8.73
CA TYR A 76 -9.54 9.36 -10.17
C TYR A 76 -8.11 9.16 -10.71
N THR A 77 -7.21 10.09 -10.38
CA THR A 77 -5.81 10.04 -10.84
C THR A 77 -5.10 8.79 -10.33
N ALA A 78 -5.25 8.45 -9.05
CA ALA A 78 -4.69 7.25 -8.44
C ALA A 78 -5.30 5.98 -9.06
N ARG A 79 -6.62 5.94 -9.28
CA ARG A 79 -7.29 4.83 -9.98
C ARG A 79 -6.75 4.63 -11.39
N MET A 80 -6.60 5.71 -12.16
CA MET A 80 -6.04 5.64 -13.52
C MET A 80 -4.57 5.20 -13.50
N ALA A 81 -3.81 5.61 -12.48
CA ALA A 81 -2.42 5.18 -12.32
C ALA A 81 -2.31 3.67 -12.03
N VAL A 82 -3.26 3.07 -11.30
CA VAL A 82 -3.36 1.60 -11.16
C VAL A 82 -3.66 0.94 -12.50
N LEU A 83 -4.73 1.36 -13.18
CA LEU A 83 -5.22 0.71 -14.42
C LEU A 83 -4.26 0.84 -15.61
N ARG A 84 -3.46 1.89 -15.66
CA ARG A 84 -2.52 2.15 -16.76
C ARG A 84 -1.13 1.60 -16.50
N LEU A 85 -0.84 1.10 -15.30
CA LEU A 85 0.48 0.61 -14.97
C LEU A 85 0.80 -0.64 -15.80
N LYS A 86 1.99 -0.66 -16.39
CA LYS A 86 2.52 -1.79 -17.17
C LYS A 86 3.83 -2.25 -16.55
N GLN A 87 4.14 -3.53 -16.69
CA GLN A 87 5.42 -4.10 -16.28
C GLN A 87 6.56 -3.47 -17.10
N GLY A 88 6.47 -3.48 -18.42
CA GLY A 88 7.59 -3.02 -19.26
C GLY A 88 8.82 -3.90 -19.06
N LEU A 89 10.00 -3.28 -18.93
CA LEU A 89 11.29 -4.00 -18.79
C LEU A 89 11.69 -4.31 -17.33
N ARG A 90 10.85 -3.98 -16.35
CA ARG A 90 11.17 -4.16 -14.93
C ARG A 90 10.85 -5.60 -14.45
N PRO A 91 11.47 -6.07 -13.37
CA PRO A 91 11.08 -7.32 -12.71
C PRO A 91 9.60 -7.35 -12.35
N PHE A 92 8.96 -8.51 -12.48
CA PHE A 92 7.52 -8.67 -12.19
C PHE A 92 7.14 -8.19 -10.80
N MET A 93 7.93 -8.56 -9.79
CA MET A 93 7.61 -8.22 -8.40
C MET A 93 7.68 -6.72 -8.13
N ASP A 94 8.58 -5.99 -8.78
CA ASP A 94 8.61 -4.53 -8.66
C ASP A 94 7.30 -3.96 -9.21
N PHE A 95 6.86 -4.44 -10.37
CA PHE A 95 5.59 -4.03 -11.01
C PHE A 95 4.38 -4.32 -10.12
N ALA A 96 4.24 -5.56 -9.66
CA ALA A 96 3.11 -5.97 -8.83
C ALA A 96 3.06 -5.20 -7.50
N LEU A 97 4.22 -4.99 -6.86
CA LEU A 97 4.31 -4.23 -5.61
C LEU A 97 3.92 -2.76 -5.80
N GLU A 98 4.34 -2.13 -6.90
CA GLU A 98 3.92 -0.76 -7.18
C GLU A 98 2.42 -0.68 -7.46
N LEU A 99 1.86 -1.61 -8.24
CA LEU A 99 0.43 -1.65 -8.55
C LEU A 99 -0.40 -1.77 -7.25
N MET A 100 -0.06 -2.73 -6.40
CA MET A 100 -0.70 -2.93 -5.09
C MET A 100 -0.49 -1.71 -4.18
N GLY A 101 0.69 -1.11 -4.18
CA GLY A 101 1.01 0.09 -3.43
C GLY A 101 0.12 1.28 -3.82
N LYS A 102 -0.08 1.49 -5.13
CA LYS A 102 -1.00 2.52 -5.63
C LYS A 102 -2.45 2.22 -5.27
N ASN A 103 -2.89 0.96 -5.36
CA ASN A 103 -4.25 0.58 -4.93
C ASN A 103 -4.46 0.81 -3.42
N ASN A 104 -3.44 0.60 -2.59
CA ASN A 104 -3.53 0.88 -1.15
C ASN A 104 -3.79 2.36 -0.83
N LEU A 105 -3.41 3.31 -1.71
CA LEU A 105 -3.78 4.72 -1.54
C LEU A 105 -5.30 4.93 -1.60
N LEU A 106 -5.99 4.09 -2.37
CA LEU A 106 -7.44 4.10 -2.54
C LEU A 106 -8.16 3.40 -1.37
N ALA A 107 -7.46 2.77 -0.43
CA ALA A 107 -8.09 2.03 0.66
C ALA A 107 -9.08 2.89 1.47
N GLY A 108 -10.31 2.42 1.63
CA GLY A 108 -11.39 3.17 2.27
C GLY A 108 -12.17 4.10 1.34
N THR A 109 -11.83 4.17 0.05
CA THR A 109 -12.64 4.82 -1.00
C THR A 109 -13.44 3.78 -1.78
N THR A 110 -14.43 4.24 -2.56
CA THR A 110 -15.17 3.39 -3.50
C THR A 110 -14.33 2.93 -4.70
N SER A 111 -13.20 3.60 -4.96
CA SER A 111 -12.29 3.23 -6.05
C SER A 111 -11.29 2.13 -5.70
N PHE A 112 -11.21 1.72 -4.43
CA PHE A 112 -10.36 0.61 -4.01
C PHE A 112 -10.72 -0.68 -4.76
N MET A 113 -9.73 -1.33 -5.34
CA MET A 113 -9.91 -2.57 -6.09
C MET A 113 -9.63 -3.77 -5.18
N ASN A 114 -10.48 -4.79 -5.25
CA ASN A 114 -10.24 -6.05 -4.54
C ASN A 114 -9.18 -6.90 -5.26
N ASP A 115 -8.85 -8.03 -4.66
CA ASP A 115 -7.82 -8.94 -5.16
C ASP A 115 -8.11 -9.46 -6.58
N ASP A 116 -9.37 -9.76 -6.91
CA ASP A 116 -9.75 -10.19 -8.27
C ASP A 116 -9.47 -9.10 -9.31
N PHE A 117 -9.88 -7.86 -9.04
CA PHE A 117 -9.60 -6.72 -9.93
C PHE A 117 -8.10 -6.42 -10.02
N ILE A 118 -7.35 -6.56 -8.92
CA ILE A 118 -5.91 -6.35 -8.91
C ILE A 118 -5.20 -7.41 -9.71
N ARG A 119 -5.65 -8.67 -9.62
CA ARG A 119 -5.17 -9.74 -10.47
C ARG A 119 -5.40 -9.42 -11.95
N ASP A 120 -6.61 -9.07 -12.34
CA ASP A 120 -6.93 -8.71 -13.73
C ASP A 120 -6.07 -7.54 -14.23
N ALA A 121 -5.84 -6.53 -13.39
CA ALA A 121 -4.99 -5.39 -13.72
C ALA A 121 -3.51 -5.80 -13.89
N ILE A 122 -3.01 -6.70 -13.05
CA ILE A 122 -1.66 -7.26 -13.17
C ILE A 122 -1.56 -8.08 -14.46
N GLU A 123 -2.51 -8.99 -14.73
CA GLU A 123 -2.53 -9.81 -15.96
C GLU A 123 -2.55 -8.93 -17.22
N ALA A 124 -3.37 -7.88 -17.25
CA ALA A 124 -3.45 -6.95 -18.37
C ALA A 124 -2.20 -6.05 -18.51
N GLY A 125 -1.46 -5.84 -17.42
CA GLY A 125 -0.25 -5.02 -17.37
C GLY A 125 1.06 -5.80 -17.53
N MET A 126 0.99 -7.12 -17.45
CA MET A 126 2.10 -8.06 -17.50
C MET A 126 2.82 -8.02 -18.85
N GLU A 127 4.11 -8.34 -18.83
CA GLU A 127 4.89 -8.54 -20.05
C GLU A 127 4.30 -9.71 -20.88
N PRO A 128 4.15 -9.57 -22.21
CA PRO A 128 3.49 -10.57 -23.05
C PRO A 128 4.06 -11.98 -22.99
N ASP A 129 5.39 -12.13 -22.96
CA ASP A 129 5.99 -13.45 -22.83
C ASP A 129 5.62 -14.05 -21.48
N LEU A 130 5.62 -13.26 -20.38
CA LEU A 130 5.29 -13.74 -19.02
C LEU A 130 3.84 -14.19 -18.94
N ALA A 131 2.94 -13.39 -19.50
CA ALA A 131 1.54 -13.75 -19.61
C ALA A 131 1.36 -15.08 -20.38
N GLN A 132 2.12 -15.29 -21.46
CA GLN A 132 2.07 -16.53 -22.22
C GLN A 132 2.57 -17.74 -21.41
N GLU A 133 3.62 -17.57 -20.61
CA GLU A 133 4.14 -18.62 -19.73
C GLU A 133 3.17 -18.95 -18.59
N CYS A 134 2.57 -17.93 -17.96
CA CYS A 134 1.51 -18.10 -16.97
C CYS A 134 0.31 -18.86 -17.52
N HIS A 135 -0.04 -18.63 -18.79
CA HIS A 135 -1.10 -19.37 -19.48
C HIS A 135 -0.71 -20.84 -19.71
N ARG A 136 0.52 -21.11 -20.20
CA ARG A 136 1.02 -22.48 -20.40
C ARG A 136 1.05 -23.30 -19.11
N GLU A 137 1.42 -22.67 -18.01
CA GLU A 137 1.52 -23.28 -16.68
C GLU A 137 0.17 -23.34 -15.94
N ASN A 138 -0.93 -22.91 -16.58
CA ASN A 138 -2.29 -22.94 -16.02
C ASN A 138 -2.39 -22.26 -14.64
N THR A 139 -1.68 -21.15 -14.45
CA THR A 139 -1.74 -20.34 -13.22
C THR A 139 -3.17 -19.87 -12.89
N ASN A 140 -4.05 -19.85 -13.90
CA ASN A 140 -5.46 -19.53 -13.74
C ASN A 140 -6.24 -20.47 -12.80
N ARG A 141 -5.72 -21.68 -12.55
CA ARG A 141 -6.32 -22.63 -11.59
C ARG A 141 -6.16 -22.20 -10.13
N LEU A 142 -5.25 -21.29 -9.85
CA LEU A 142 -5.06 -20.71 -8.52
C LEU A 142 -6.14 -19.65 -8.31
N SER A 143 -7.15 -19.97 -7.51
CA SER A 143 -8.27 -19.06 -7.20
C SER A 143 -7.88 -17.97 -6.22
N GLU A 144 -6.95 -18.26 -5.31
CA GLU A 144 -6.48 -17.30 -4.33
C GLU A 144 -5.37 -16.41 -4.90
N PHE A 145 -5.47 -15.11 -4.64
CA PHE A 145 -4.55 -14.12 -5.16
C PHE A 145 -3.10 -14.35 -4.72
N ARG A 146 -2.87 -14.68 -3.45
CA ARG A 146 -1.51 -14.84 -2.93
C ARG A 146 -0.77 -16.04 -3.54
N PRO A 147 -1.34 -17.27 -3.54
CA PRO A 147 -0.76 -18.39 -4.26
C PRO A 147 -0.52 -18.11 -5.74
N TRP A 148 -1.46 -17.44 -6.41
CA TRP A 148 -1.29 -17.03 -7.81
C TRP A 148 -0.08 -16.10 -7.99
N LEU A 149 0.03 -15.06 -7.17
CA LEU A 149 1.12 -14.08 -7.25
C LEU A 149 2.50 -14.72 -7.02
N ASP A 150 2.59 -15.64 -6.05
CA ASP A 150 3.84 -16.35 -5.74
C ASP A 150 4.27 -17.27 -6.91
N GLU A 151 3.32 -17.89 -7.62
CA GLU A 151 3.63 -18.70 -8.80
C GLU A 151 4.06 -17.85 -9.99
N VAL A 152 3.39 -16.72 -10.26
CA VAL A 152 3.82 -15.80 -11.34
C VAL A 152 5.24 -15.27 -11.07
N LYS A 153 5.55 -14.94 -9.82
CA LYS A 153 6.91 -14.58 -9.40
C LYS A 153 7.91 -15.67 -9.76
N ARG A 154 7.62 -16.93 -9.41
CA ARG A 154 8.48 -18.07 -9.69
C ARG A 154 8.73 -18.26 -11.20
N LEU A 155 7.73 -17.96 -12.03
CA LEU A 155 7.85 -18.01 -13.50
C LEU A 155 8.71 -16.88 -14.04
N ASP A 156 8.56 -15.65 -13.53
CA ASP A 156 9.40 -14.51 -13.91
C ASP A 156 10.88 -14.76 -13.58
N GLU A 157 11.17 -15.31 -12.39
CA GLU A 157 12.53 -15.63 -11.94
C GLU A 157 13.23 -16.75 -12.74
N ARG A 158 12.48 -17.54 -13.53
CA ARG A 158 13.04 -18.64 -14.35
C ARG A 158 13.61 -18.14 -15.69
N ARG A 159 13.30 -16.91 -16.09
CA ARG A 159 13.63 -16.32 -17.39
C ARG A 159 15.02 -15.69 -17.40
#